data_AF-A0A973DI45-F1
#
_entry.id   AF-A0A973DI45-F1
#
_cell.length_a   1.000
_cell.length_b   1.000
_cell.length_c   1.000
_cell.angle_alpha   90.00
_cell.angle_beta   90.00
_cell.angle_gamma   90.00
#
_symmetry.space_group_name_H-M   'P 1'
#
loop_
_entity.id
_entity.type
_entity.pdbx_description
1 polymer ?
#
loop_
_entity_poly.entity_id
_entity_poly.type
_entity_poly.pdbx_seq_one_letter_code
_entity_poly.pdbx_strand_id
1 'polypeptide(L)'
;LPKRFVEMLHDTKAIPDCNVNQLSHAQIDALHDYVHNWQIKPNGTEGYRTAEVTLGGVDTDELSSKTFEAKKSPGLYFIGEVTDVTGWLGGYNFQYAWSCGFAAGQYC
;
A
#
# COMPACT_ATOMS: atom_id res chain seq x y z
N LEU A 1 10.72 -15.60 15.31
CA LEU A 1 10.43 -14.14 15.42
C LEU A 1 11.71 -13.39 15.76
N PRO A 2 11.88 -12.11 15.36
CA PRO A 2 13.06 -11.31 15.73
C PRO A 2 13.24 -11.21 17.26
N LYS A 3 14.48 -11.30 17.77
CA LYS A 3 14.78 -11.33 19.22
C LYS A 3 14.15 -10.15 20.00
N ARG A 4 14.38 -8.92 19.53
CA ARG A 4 13.82 -7.70 20.13
C ARG A 4 12.29 -7.68 20.20
N PHE A 5 11.63 -8.32 19.22
CA PHE A 5 10.17 -8.41 19.21
C PHE A 5 9.69 -9.31 20.35
N VAL A 6 10.33 -10.47 20.54
CA VAL A 6 9.98 -11.41 21.63
C VAL A 6 10.27 -10.80 23.00
N GLU A 7 11.39 -10.10 23.17
CA GLU A 7 11.71 -9.36 24.40
C GLU A 7 10.62 -8.33 24.74
N MET A 8 10.17 -7.54 23.75
CA MET A 8 9.07 -6.59 23.95
C MET A 8 7.75 -7.28 24.33
N LEU A 9 7.45 -8.45 23.77
CA LEU A 9 6.24 -9.20 24.15
C LEU A 9 6.31 -9.72 25.60
N HIS A 10 7.51 -10.09 26.08
CA HIS A 10 7.73 -10.45 27.48
C HIS A 10 7.55 -9.23 28.40
N ASP A 11 8.22 -8.11 28.07
CA ASP A 11 8.17 -6.87 28.85
C ASP A 11 6.74 -6.31 28.97
N THR A 12 5.97 -6.40 27.89
CA THR A 12 4.56 -5.98 27.84
C THR A 12 3.59 -7.01 28.44
N LYS A 13 4.08 -8.16 28.89
CA LYS A 13 3.28 -9.30 29.41
C LYS A 13 2.27 -9.84 28.40
N ALA A 14 2.54 -9.68 27.11
CA ALA A 14 1.75 -10.25 26.03
C ALA A 14 1.98 -11.77 25.91
N ILE A 15 3.09 -12.29 26.45
CA ILE A 15 3.34 -13.73 26.58
C ILE A 15 3.41 -14.15 28.06
N PRO A 16 2.98 -15.38 28.41
CA PRO A 16 3.12 -15.90 29.77
C PRO A 16 4.59 -16.04 30.20
N ASP A 17 4.90 -15.61 31.42
CA ASP A 17 6.22 -15.79 32.02
C ASP A 17 6.27 -17.10 32.81
N CYS A 18 6.42 -18.22 32.08
CA CYS A 18 6.55 -19.54 32.66
C CYS A 18 7.42 -20.46 31.81
N ASN A 19 7.82 -21.59 32.38
CA ASN A 19 8.47 -22.62 31.57
C ASN A 19 7.49 -23.14 30.51
N VAL A 20 8.02 -23.54 29.36
CA VAL A 20 7.20 -24.01 28.23
C VAL A 20 6.32 -25.21 28.62
N ASN A 21 6.80 -26.08 29.51
CA ASN A 21 6.04 -27.24 30.00
C ASN A 21 4.90 -26.88 30.98
N GLN A 22 4.79 -25.62 31.39
CA GLN A 22 3.73 -25.12 32.27
C GLN A 22 2.63 -24.36 31.51
N LEU A 23 2.78 -24.20 30.19
CA LEU A 23 1.76 -23.56 29.37
C LEU A 23 0.50 -24.41 29.29
N SER A 24 -0.63 -23.79 29.62
CA SER A 24 -1.95 -24.38 29.39
C SER A 24 -2.35 -24.25 27.91
N HIS A 25 -3.24 -25.13 27.45
CA HIS A 25 -3.81 -25.03 26.10
C HIS A 25 -4.45 -23.65 25.84
N ALA A 26 -5.19 -23.11 26.82
CA ALA A 26 -5.78 -21.78 26.70
C ALA A 26 -4.74 -20.66 26.52
N GLN A 27 -3.59 -20.75 27.18
CA GLN A 27 -2.49 -19.78 27.00
C GLN A 27 -1.82 -19.94 25.63
N ILE A 28 -1.70 -21.17 25.14
CA ILE A 28 -1.17 -21.46 23.80
C ILE A 28 -2.11 -20.86 22.74
N ASP A 29 -3.42 -21.08 22.87
CA ASP A 29 -4.43 -20.54 21.96
C ASP A 29 -4.44 -19.01 21.98
N ALA A 30 -4.37 -18.40 23.17
CA ALA A 30 -4.28 -16.94 23.31
C ALA A 30 -3.01 -16.36 22.66
N LEU A 31 -1.87 -17.04 22.80
CA LEU A 31 -0.62 -16.63 22.16
C LEU A 31 -0.68 -16.79 20.64
N HIS A 32 -1.23 -17.90 20.16
CA HIS A 32 -1.48 -18.14 18.74
C HIS A 32 -2.31 -17.00 18.15
N ASP A 33 -3.44 -16.68 18.79
CA ASP A 33 -4.34 -15.64 18.30
C ASP A 33 -3.70 -14.26 18.36
N TYR A 34 -2.94 -13.96 19.42
CA TYR A 34 -2.22 -12.70 19.53
C TYR A 34 -1.21 -12.51 18.39
N VAL A 35 -0.43 -13.54 18.05
CA VAL A 35 0.62 -13.44 17.03
C VAL A 35 0.04 -13.48 15.60
N HIS A 36 -0.94 -14.34 15.35
CA HIS A 36 -1.47 -14.56 14.01
C HIS A 36 -2.60 -13.62 13.63
N ASN A 37 -3.34 -13.07 14.60
CA ASN A 37 -4.46 -12.16 14.38
C ASN A 37 -4.20 -10.78 15.01
N TRP A 38 -2.94 -10.32 14.99
CA TRP A 38 -2.55 -9.07 15.64
C TRP A 38 -3.26 -7.85 15.03
N GLN A 39 -4.13 -7.22 15.83
CA GLN A 39 -4.88 -6.03 15.44
C GLN A 39 -4.10 -4.77 15.81
N ILE A 40 -3.62 -4.05 14.81
CA ILE A 40 -2.98 -2.74 14.97
C ILE A 40 -3.92 -1.69 14.38
N LYS A 41 -4.15 -0.60 15.11
CA LYS A 41 -4.85 0.57 14.61
C LYS A 41 -3.84 1.69 14.33
N PRO A 42 -3.40 1.89 13.07
CA PRO A 42 -2.57 3.04 12.71
C PRO A 42 -3.30 4.35 13.03
N ASN A 43 -2.57 5.36 13.51
CA ASN A 43 -3.15 6.68 13.79
C ASN A 43 -3.31 7.56 12.54
N GLY A 44 -2.63 7.20 11.44
CA GLY A 44 -2.64 7.95 10.18
C GLY A 44 -1.53 7.45 9.24
N THR A 45 -1.30 8.19 8.15
CA THR A 45 -0.19 7.97 7.22
C THR A 45 0.89 9.04 7.41
N GLU A 46 2.11 8.77 6.95
CA GLU A 46 3.24 9.72 7.06
C GLU A 46 3.10 10.94 6.12
N GLY A 47 2.16 10.89 5.17
CA GLY A 47 1.90 11.96 4.21
C GLY A 47 2.86 11.99 3.01
N TYR A 48 2.70 13.03 2.17
CA TYR A 48 3.34 13.11 0.85
C TYR A 48 4.87 13.17 0.84
N ARG A 49 5.51 13.56 1.94
CA ARG A 49 6.97 13.60 2.00
C ARG A 49 7.59 12.19 1.98
N THR A 50 6.86 11.19 2.46
CA THR A 50 7.31 9.78 2.45
C THR A 50 6.53 8.92 1.45
N ALA A 51 5.33 9.33 1.03
CA ALA A 51 4.56 8.58 0.05
C ALA A 51 5.33 8.42 -1.27
N GLU A 52 5.39 7.20 -1.79
CA GLU A 52 6.06 6.94 -3.08
C GLU A 52 5.20 7.31 -4.29
N VAL A 53 3.87 7.31 -4.12
CA VAL A 53 2.89 7.62 -5.17
C VAL A 53 1.64 8.30 -4.61
N THR A 54 0.93 8.99 -5.48
CA THR A 54 -0.35 9.65 -5.19
C THR A 54 -1.52 8.77 -5.63
N LEU A 55 -2.51 8.61 -4.75
CA LEU A 55 -3.81 8.01 -5.08
C LEU A 55 -4.77 9.13 -5.50
N GLY A 56 -5.58 8.90 -6.53
CA GLY A 56 -6.41 9.95 -7.15
C GLY A 56 -5.70 10.62 -8.33
N GLY A 57 -6.32 11.66 -8.89
CA GLY A 57 -5.74 12.44 -9.98
C GLY A 57 -6.81 13.05 -10.87
N VAL A 58 -6.43 13.34 -12.11
CA VAL A 58 -7.37 13.71 -13.18
C VAL A 58 -8.27 12.51 -13.46
N ASP A 59 -9.58 12.75 -13.41
CA ASP A 59 -10.60 11.74 -13.67
C ASP A 59 -10.39 11.09 -15.05
N THR A 60 -10.19 9.78 -15.04
CA THR A 60 -9.93 9.02 -16.28
C THR A 60 -11.16 8.91 -17.16
N ASP A 61 -12.37 9.11 -16.62
CA ASP A 61 -13.60 9.21 -17.41
C ASP A 61 -13.64 10.48 -18.26
N GLU A 62 -12.79 11.46 -17.99
CA GLU A 62 -12.65 12.69 -18.78
C GLU A 62 -11.55 12.60 -19.85
N LEU A 63 -10.86 11.45 -19.93
CA LEU A 63 -9.78 11.20 -20.87
C LEU A 63 -10.18 10.12 -21.88
N SER A 64 -9.63 10.19 -23.09
CA SER A 64 -9.69 9.10 -24.05
C SER A 64 -8.79 7.95 -23.57
N SER A 65 -9.37 6.76 -23.38
CA SER A 65 -8.59 5.57 -22.98
C SER A 65 -7.59 5.09 -24.02
N LYS A 66 -7.71 5.56 -25.27
CA LYS A 66 -6.81 5.21 -26.38
C LYS A 66 -5.69 6.24 -26.55
N THR A 67 -5.98 7.51 -26.37
CA THR A 67 -5.08 8.62 -26.75
C THR A 67 -4.63 9.48 -25.57
N PHE A 68 -5.28 9.35 -24.41
CA PHE A 68 -5.05 10.20 -23.22
C PHE A 68 -5.32 11.70 -23.43
N GLU A 69 -6.01 12.05 -24.52
CA GLU A 69 -6.51 13.40 -24.78
C GLU A 69 -7.74 13.72 -23.92
N ALA A 70 -7.82 14.95 -23.42
CA ALA A 70 -8.94 15.45 -22.63
C ALA A 70 -10.19 15.64 -23.51
N LYS A 71 -11.30 14.98 -23.14
CA LYS A 71 -12.55 15.01 -23.91
C LYS A 71 -13.12 16.43 -24.08
N LYS A 72 -12.86 17.30 -23.10
CA LYS A 72 -13.38 18.69 -23.05
C LYS A 72 -12.43 19.73 -23.66
N SER A 73 -11.20 19.37 -23.99
CA SER A 73 -10.19 20.31 -24.51
C SER A 73 -9.30 19.61 -25.54
N PRO A 74 -9.66 19.67 -26.84
CA PRO A 74 -8.84 19.10 -27.90
C PRO A 74 -7.40 19.65 -27.88
N GLY A 75 -6.42 18.78 -28.09
CA GLY A 75 -4.99 19.07 -28.05
C GLY A 75 -4.37 19.09 -26.65
N LEU A 76 -5.15 18.88 -25.58
CA LEU A 76 -4.64 18.75 -24.21
C LEU A 76 -4.59 17.27 -23.80
N TYR A 77 -3.46 16.81 -23.27
CA TYR A 77 -3.22 15.42 -22.88
C TYR A 77 -2.76 15.32 -21.42
N PHE A 78 -3.16 14.25 -20.74
CA PHE A 78 -2.72 13.94 -19.38
C PHE A 78 -2.16 12.51 -19.34
N ILE A 79 -0.92 12.38 -18.86
CA ILE A 79 -0.21 11.09 -18.80
C ILE A 79 0.54 10.93 -17.48
N GLY A 80 0.75 9.69 -17.08
CA GLY A 80 1.49 9.34 -15.88
C GLY A 80 0.69 9.58 -14.59
N GLU A 81 1.40 9.75 -13.49
CA GLU A 81 0.84 9.78 -12.13
C GLU A 81 -0.18 10.90 -11.89
N VAL A 82 -0.26 11.92 -12.77
CA VAL A 82 -1.28 12.98 -12.65
C VAL A 82 -2.70 12.47 -12.90
N THR A 83 -2.84 11.33 -13.57
CA THR A 83 -4.13 10.68 -13.85
C THR A 83 -4.56 9.82 -12.67
N ASP A 84 -5.86 9.59 -12.52
CA ASP A 84 -6.41 8.72 -11.47
C ASP A 84 -6.18 7.21 -11.78
N VAL A 85 -4.91 6.82 -11.82
CA VAL A 85 -4.45 5.43 -11.95
C VAL A 85 -3.23 5.23 -11.06
N THR A 86 -3.36 4.33 -10.09
CA THR A 86 -2.27 3.99 -9.16
C THR A 86 -1.98 2.50 -9.22
N GLY A 87 -0.73 2.15 -9.54
CA GLY A 87 -0.24 0.78 -9.55
C GLY A 87 0.26 0.31 -8.18
N TRP A 88 0.37 -1.00 -8.01
CA TRP A 88 1.02 -1.59 -6.83
C TRP A 88 2.52 -1.29 -6.80
N LEU A 89 3.12 -1.48 -5.62
CA LEU A 89 4.58 -1.47 -5.49
C LEU A 89 5.21 -2.55 -6.37
N GLY A 90 6.38 -2.25 -6.95
CA GLY A 90 7.11 -3.19 -7.82
C GLY A 90 7.14 -2.83 -9.30
N GLY A 91 7.11 -1.53 -9.63
CA GLY A 91 7.35 -1.04 -11.00
C GLY A 91 6.10 -0.79 -11.85
N TYR A 92 4.90 -1.08 -11.33
CA TYR A 92 3.64 -0.86 -12.05
C TYR A 92 3.38 0.62 -12.38
N ASN A 93 3.73 1.54 -11.48
CA ASN A 93 3.59 2.99 -11.72
C ASN A 93 4.49 3.47 -12.87
N PHE A 94 5.73 2.96 -12.94
CA PHE A 94 6.61 3.22 -14.08
C PHE A 94 6.04 2.61 -15.36
N GLN A 95 5.61 1.35 -15.34
CA GLN A 95 5.02 0.70 -16.50
C GLN A 95 3.80 1.48 -17.03
N TYR A 96 2.95 1.98 -16.13
CA TYR A 96 1.83 2.82 -16.49
C TYR A 96 2.30 4.11 -17.17
N ALA A 97 3.22 4.85 -16.56
CA ALA A 97 3.79 6.08 -17.11
C ALA A 97 4.38 5.87 -18.53
N TRP A 98 5.11 4.77 -18.75
CA TRP A 98 5.64 4.42 -20.07
C TRP A 98 4.54 4.14 -21.08
N SER A 99 3.52 3.37 -20.67
CA SER A 99 2.45 2.92 -21.56
C SER A 99 1.54 4.07 -22.00
N CYS A 100 1.09 4.91 -21.06
CA CYS A 100 0.26 6.07 -21.38
C CYS A 100 1.04 7.16 -22.11
N GLY A 101 2.31 7.38 -21.74
CA GLY A 101 3.20 8.31 -22.42
C GLY A 101 3.43 7.90 -23.88
N PHE A 102 3.69 6.60 -24.11
CA PHE A 102 3.79 6.06 -25.46
C PHE A 102 2.48 6.24 -26.23
N ALA A 103 1.34 5.87 -25.65
CA ALA A 103 0.04 5.98 -26.29
C ALA A 103 -0.27 7.42 -26.72
N ALA A 104 -0.15 8.40 -25.81
CA ALA A 104 -0.35 9.81 -26.14
C ALA A 104 0.61 10.29 -27.24
N GLY A 105 1.88 9.88 -27.16
CA GLY A 105 2.93 10.21 -28.12
C GLY A 105 2.66 9.73 -29.56
N GLN A 106 1.74 8.79 -29.77
CA GLN A 106 1.33 8.33 -31.11
C GLN A 106 0.24 9.22 -31.75
N TYR A 107 -0.38 10.14 -31.01
CA TYR A 107 -1.52 10.95 -31.47
C TYR A 107 -1.33 12.46 -31.29
N CYS A 108 -0.24 12.91 -30.69
CA CYS A 108 0.08 14.33 -30.47
C CYS A 108 0.89 14.97 -31.60
#